data_AF-A0A916NGD5-F1
#
_entry.id   AF-A0A916NGD5-F1
#
_cell.length_a   1.000
_cell.length_b   1.000
_cell.length_c   1.000
_cell.angle_alpha   90.00
_cell.angle_beta   90.00
_cell.angle_gamma   90.00
#
_symmetry.space_group_name_H-M   'P 1'
#
loop_
_entity.id
_entity.type
_entity.pdbx_description
1 polymer ?
#
loop_
_entity_poly.entity_id
_entity_poly.type
_entity_poly.pdbx_seq_one_letter_code
_entity_poly.pdbx_strand_id
1 'polypeptide(L)'
;MKIVVIGCTGLIGTKLVEDLRKRGHDVLAAAPDTGVNTITREGLAKALDGAEVIVDAANAPVWEDEAALEFLERSGRNLLAAGAAAGVRHHVALSVVGSERLPDCGYFRAKVAQESLIKASGIPYTIVRATQFYELVGDIAQSAAPLATLGKEIRLSPALIQPIASADVAAALADVAVAPPVNGTVEVAGPEAMPLDELVRRFLRATQDRRKVVPDVQARYFGGLLSDRTLTPGENPRIGAIRFEDWLGRYQAQSCFAMQSPPLATAGADNSEALASSFATSYHGVVAFITVVAEGGFSRAADRLGITRSAVSRCIQKLEAQVGLRLLSRTTRSISLTREGEILHARCQPSVAHITEAMEDLRDLRDGPPRGRLRVSASVGFGRKVVAPLLWGFQEKYPDIEIELRLGCVASDFTSDRIDVSFLNGRLADSRIVAKRIVPMQTLVCASPEYAVRRGMPESPDALMQHDCINVRLPSGRVYEWEFKVEGGSRKLTPPSRIMFNDDGLVLEAVLQGKGIAQLGGYLICDLLREGKLVHSMPQYAPDDQGHYICYLSRQHLPSRIRVFVDHMTAAIRALDLQCAEAFSPTPDDRQVASAPLVPLRGQ
;
A
#
# COMPACT_ATOMS: atom_id res chain seq x y z
N MET A 1 -24.10 7.15 10.46
CA MET A 1 -23.61 6.87 11.82
C MET A 1 -22.11 7.00 11.86
N LYS A 2 -21.57 7.48 12.99
CA LYS A 2 -20.12 7.54 13.22
C LYS A 2 -19.62 6.24 13.84
N ILE A 3 -18.71 5.56 13.17
CA ILE A 3 -18.12 4.27 13.57
C ILE A 3 -16.62 4.46 13.79
N VAL A 4 -16.12 4.06 14.95
CA VAL A 4 -14.68 4.08 15.26
C VAL A 4 -14.14 2.66 15.20
N VAL A 5 -13.16 2.42 14.33
CA VAL A 5 -12.52 1.11 14.17
C VAL A 5 -11.14 1.14 14.82
N ILE A 6 -10.97 0.37 15.90
CA ILE A 6 -9.67 0.17 16.56
C ILE A 6 -8.94 -0.98 15.88
N GLY A 7 -7.62 -0.83 15.67
CA GLY A 7 -6.81 -1.83 14.97
C GLY A 7 -6.89 -1.70 13.44
N CYS A 8 -7.13 -0.48 12.95
CA CYS A 8 -7.37 -0.18 11.54
C CYS A 8 -6.17 -0.39 10.60
N THR A 9 -4.96 -0.56 11.14
CA THR A 9 -3.75 -0.91 10.39
C THR A 9 -3.56 -2.41 10.24
N GLY A 10 -4.35 -3.22 10.97
CA GLY A 10 -4.31 -4.68 10.92
C GLY A 10 -5.09 -5.28 9.75
N LEU A 11 -4.86 -6.56 9.50
CA LEU A 11 -5.43 -7.31 8.37
C LEU A 11 -6.96 -7.15 8.21
N ILE A 12 -7.69 -7.18 9.33
CA ILE A 12 -9.16 -7.06 9.37
C ILE A 12 -9.58 -5.59 9.37
N GLY A 13 -8.95 -4.76 10.22
CA GLY A 13 -9.31 -3.36 10.38
C GLY A 13 -9.24 -2.57 9.07
N THR A 14 -8.21 -2.78 8.24
CA THR A 14 -8.07 -2.11 6.95
C THR A 14 -9.25 -2.41 6.02
N LYS A 15 -9.62 -3.69 5.88
CA LYS A 15 -10.74 -4.13 5.02
C LYS A 15 -12.07 -3.62 5.55
N LEU A 16 -12.27 -3.70 6.86
CA LEU A 16 -13.48 -3.24 7.52
C LEU A 16 -13.72 -1.74 7.32
N VAL A 17 -12.67 -0.92 7.45
CA VAL A 17 -12.77 0.53 7.21
C VAL A 17 -13.19 0.82 5.76
N GLU A 18 -12.61 0.13 4.79
CA GLU A 18 -13.00 0.27 3.39
C GLU A 18 -14.46 -0.12 3.15
N ASP A 19 -14.90 -1.25 3.70
CA ASP A 19 -16.26 -1.77 3.51
C ASP A 19 -17.31 -0.87 4.15
N LEU A 20 -17.08 -0.38 5.37
CA LEU A 20 -17.99 0.54 6.05
C LEU A 20 -18.08 1.90 5.34
N ARG A 21 -16.97 2.41 4.79
CA ARG A 21 -16.96 3.65 3.98
C ARG A 21 -17.72 3.48 2.66
N LYS A 22 -17.55 2.34 1.97
CA LYS A 22 -18.31 2.02 0.76
C LYS A 22 -19.82 1.97 1.02
N ARG A 23 -20.22 1.58 2.23
CA ARG A 23 -21.62 1.58 2.69
C ARG A 23 -22.13 2.96 3.14
N GLY A 24 -21.31 4.02 3.02
CA GLY A 24 -21.71 5.40 3.30
C GLY A 24 -21.67 5.81 4.78
N HIS A 25 -20.97 5.07 5.63
CA HIS A 25 -20.80 5.44 7.04
C HIS A 25 -19.63 6.41 7.25
N ASP A 26 -19.71 7.23 8.30
CA ASP A 26 -18.60 8.05 8.75
C ASP A 26 -17.67 7.18 9.60
N VAL A 27 -16.51 6.83 9.05
CA VAL A 27 -15.59 5.85 9.67
C VAL A 27 -14.27 6.52 10.04
N LEU A 28 -14.02 6.57 11.34
CA LEU A 28 -12.75 6.97 11.91
C LEU A 28 -11.89 5.73 12.16
N ALA A 29 -10.77 5.65 11.43
CA ALA A 29 -9.75 4.64 11.61
C ALA A 29 -8.81 5.06 12.75
N ALA A 30 -8.72 4.26 13.80
CA ALA A 30 -7.96 4.58 15.02
C ALA A 30 -6.81 3.59 15.24
N ALA A 31 -5.59 4.11 15.22
CA ALA A 31 -4.35 3.43 15.53
C ALA A 31 -3.29 4.43 16.06
N PRO A 32 -2.18 3.95 16.66
CA PRO A 32 -1.16 4.84 17.22
C PRO A 32 -0.55 5.82 16.21
N ASP A 33 -0.40 5.39 14.95
CA ASP A 33 0.08 6.21 13.83
C ASP A 33 -0.92 7.29 13.38
N THR A 34 -2.22 7.10 13.67
CA THR A 34 -3.25 8.12 13.49
C THR A 34 -3.47 8.97 14.76
N GLY A 35 -2.59 8.87 15.75
CA GLY A 35 -2.65 9.63 17.00
C GLY A 35 -3.64 9.10 18.04
N VAL A 36 -4.07 7.83 17.93
CA VAL A 36 -4.99 7.20 18.89
C VAL A 36 -4.36 5.95 19.49
N ASN A 37 -4.08 5.96 20.79
CA ASN A 37 -3.43 4.86 21.49
C ASN A 37 -4.29 4.35 22.64
N THR A 38 -4.76 3.10 22.53
CA THR A 38 -5.64 2.47 23.53
C THR A 38 -4.92 2.07 24.82
N ILE A 39 -3.58 2.00 24.83
CA ILE A 39 -2.78 1.68 26.00
C ILE A 39 -2.47 2.92 26.84
N THR A 40 -2.07 4.02 26.19
CA THR A 40 -1.73 5.30 26.83
C THR A 40 -2.94 6.23 27.00
N ARG A 41 -4.05 5.94 26.31
CA ARG A 41 -5.28 6.76 26.21
C ARG A 41 -5.14 8.01 25.34
N GLU A 42 -3.98 8.23 24.73
CA GLU A 42 -3.75 9.36 23.84
C GLU A 42 -4.75 9.36 22.68
N GLY A 43 -5.36 10.53 22.41
CA GLY A 43 -6.32 10.73 21.32
C GLY A 43 -7.67 10.00 21.45
N LEU A 44 -7.83 9.10 22.42
CA LEU A 44 -8.98 8.19 22.50
C LEU A 44 -10.31 8.92 22.74
N ALA A 45 -10.35 9.87 23.68
CA ALA A 45 -11.56 10.65 23.95
C ALA A 45 -12.01 11.47 22.73
N LYS A 46 -11.06 12.10 22.03
CA LYS A 46 -11.33 12.89 20.83
C LYS A 46 -11.81 12.00 19.66
N ALA A 47 -11.24 10.80 19.53
CA ALA A 47 -11.63 9.86 18.49
C ALA A 47 -13.09 9.37 18.67
N LEU A 48 -13.48 9.12 19.92
CA LEU A 48 -14.81 8.61 20.28
C LEU A 48 -15.89 9.69 20.40
N ASP A 49 -15.56 10.98 20.33
CA ASP A 49 -16.53 12.06 20.41
C ASP A 49 -17.63 11.92 19.34
N GLY A 50 -18.90 11.82 19.75
CA GLY A 50 -20.02 11.56 18.84
C GLY A 50 -20.03 10.19 18.14
N ALA A 51 -19.18 9.24 18.56
CA ALA A 51 -19.17 7.89 18.02
C ALA A 51 -20.39 7.10 18.52
N GLU A 52 -21.09 6.44 17.59
CA GLU A 52 -22.25 5.61 17.93
C GLU A 52 -21.86 4.15 18.13
N VAL A 53 -20.84 3.71 17.39
CA VAL A 53 -20.36 2.31 17.35
C VAL A 53 -18.84 2.28 17.47
N ILE A 54 -18.34 1.37 18.31
CA ILE A 54 -16.93 0.98 18.34
C ILE A 54 -16.81 -0.41 17.73
N VAL A 55 -15.86 -0.61 16.81
CA VAL A 55 -15.41 -1.94 16.41
C VAL A 55 -13.98 -2.18 16.91
N ASP A 56 -13.83 -3.03 17.91
CA ASP A 56 -12.56 -3.46 18.47
C ASP A 56 -12.00 -4.66 17.69
N ALA A 57 -11.13 -4.35 16.72
CA ALA A 57 -10.30 -5.31 16.02
C ALA A 57 -8.83 -5.23 16.47
N ALA A 58 -8.58 -4.73 17.70
CA ALA A 58 -7.23 -4.67 18.24
C ALA A 58 -6.63 -6.07 18.38
N ASN A 59 -5.37 -6.19 18.00
CA ASN A 59 -4.58 -7.40 18.20
C ASN A 59 -3.31 -7.06 18.99
N ALA A 60 -2.90 -7.95 19.88
CA ALA A 60 -1.68 -7.76 20.65
C ALA A 60 -0.47 -7.80 19.70
N PRO A 61 0.50 -6.86 19.82
CA PRO A 61 1.68 -6.81 18.96
C PRO A 61 2.70 -7.93 19.24
N VAL A 62 2.56 -8.62 20.38
CA VAL A 62 3.44 -9.71 20.81
C VAL A 62 2.59 -10.92 21.19
N TRP A 63 2.99 -12.10 20.71
CA TRP A 63 2.25 -13.36 20.86
C TRP A 63 2.61 -14.14 22.14
N GLU A 64 3.28 -13.49 23.10
CA GLU A 64 3.58 -14.09 24.40
C GLU A 64 2.37 -14.02 25.34
N ASP A 65 2.00 -15.18 25.89
CA ASP A 65 0.81 -15.44 26.70
C ASP A 65 0.41 -14.31 27.65
N GLU A 66 1.30 -13.90 28.55
CA GLU A 66 0.99 -12.89 29.57
C GLU A 66 1.04 -11.46 29.03
N ALA A 67 1.81 -11.20 27.96
CA ALA A 67 1.88 -9.87 27.33
C ALA A 67 0.63 -9.58 26.49
N ALA A 68 0.10 -10.60 25.79
CA ALA A 68 -1.16 -10.51 25.06
C ALA A 68 -2.35 -10.27 26.00
N LEU A 69 -2.39 -11.00 27.13
CA LEU A 69 -3.41 -10.82 28.17
C LEU A 69 -3.41 -9.39 28.72
N GLU A 70 -2.24 -8.91 29.16
CA GLU A 70 -2.13 -7.57 29.73
C GLU A 70 -2.46 -6.46 28.72
N PHE A 71 -2.04 -6.63 27.45
CA PHE A 71 -2.39 -5.70 26.37
C PHE A 71 -3.91 -5.62 26.17
N LEU A 72 -4.58 -6.77 25.96
CA LEU A 72 -6.01 -6.80 25.67
C LEU A 72 -6.83 -6.32 26.88
N GLU A 73 -6.40 -6.63 28.11
CA GLU A 73 -7.05 -6.11 29.30
C GLU A 73 -6.90 -4.59 29.44
N ARG A 74 -5.67 -4.06 29.30
CA ARG A 74 -5.41 -2.62 29.47
C ARG A 74 -6.07 -1.81 28.36
N SER A 75 -5.91 -2.24 27.12
CA SER A 75 -6.56 -1.65 25.95
C SER A 75 -8.08 -1.70 26.11
N GLY A 76 -8.64 -2.87 26.46
CA GLY A 76 -10.07 -3.07 26.64
C GLY A 76 -10.66 -2.19 27.73
N ARG A 77 -10.06 -2.14 28.92
CA ARG A 77 -10.53 -1.27 30.03
C ARG A 77 -10.55 0.20 29.62
N ASN A 78 -9.50 0.68 28.96
CA ASN A 78 -9.41 2.06 28.51
C ASN A 78 -10.45 2.38 27.43
N LEU A 79 -10.61 1.49 26.45
CA LEU A 79 -11.56 1.65 25.34
C LEU A 79 -13.01 1.63 25.85
N LEU A 80 -13.35 0.71 26.74
CA LEU A 80 -14.69 0.62 27.33
C LEU A 80 -15.00 1.84 28.20
N ALA A 81 -14.05 2.30 29.03
CA ALA A 81 -14.25 3.51 29.82
C ALA A 81 -14.48 4.76 28.95
N ALA A 82 -13.70 4.92 27.88
CA ALA A 82 -13.85 6.04 26.96
C ALA A 82 -15.14 5.92 26.12
N GLY A 83 -15.52 4.71 25.71
CA GLY A 83 -16.78 4.45 25.00
C GLY A 83 -18.01 4.75 25.84
N ALA A 84 -17.99 4.37 27.12
CA ALA A 84 -19.06 4.68 28.06
C ALA A 84 -19.19 6.20 28.25
N ALA A 85 -18.07 6.91 28.43
CA ALA A 85 -18.06 8.37 28.56
C ALA A 85 -18.58 9.10 27.30
N ALA A 86 -18.33 8.54 26.12
CA ALA A 86 -18.80 9.08 24.85
C ALA A 86 -20.26 8.72 24.51
N GLY A 87 -20.92 7.86 25.30
CA GLY A 87 -22.29 7.42 25.04
C GLY A 87 -22.42 6.44 23.86
N VAL A 88 -21.37 5.65 23.59
CA VAL A 88 -21.39 4.63 22.53
C VAL A 88 -22.53 3.65 22.75
N ARG A 89 -23.29 3.39 21.69
CA ARG A 89 -24.52 2.58 21.74
C ARG A 89 -24.28 1.11 21.41
N HIS A 90 -23.16 0.79 20.77
CA HIS A 90 -22.81 -0.56 20.38
C HIS A 90 -21.29 -0.78 20.38
N HIS A 91 -20.83 -1.75 21.17
CA HIS A 91 -19.46 -2.22 21.16
C HIS A 91 -19.36 -3.58 20.45
N VAL A 92 -18.75 -3.61 19.27
CA VAL A 92 -18.48 -4.82 18.52
C VAL A 92 -17.03 -5.22 18.74
N ALA A 93 -16.77 -6.47 19.10
CA ALA A 93 -15.40 -6.95 19.29
C ALA A 93 -15.13 -8.21 18.47
N LEU A 94 -13.97 -8.24 17.81
CA LEU A 94 -13.48 -9.43 17.14
C LEU A 94 -12.74 -10.34 18.14
N SER A 95 -13.25 -11.56 18.28
CA SER A 95 -12.68 -12.62 19.09
C SER A 95 -12.47 -13.90 18.24
N VAL A 96 -12.03 -14.99 18.88
CA VAL A 96 -11.68 -16.24 18.21
C VAL A 96 -12.58 -17.39 18.64
N VAL A 97 -13.04 -18.17 17.66
CA VAL A 97 -13.77 -19.42 17.91
C VAL A 97 -12.89 -20.37 18.72
N GLY A 98 -13.48 -20.95 19.76
CA GLY A 98 -12.78 -21.89 20.64
C GLY A 98 -11.94 -21.28 21.74
N SER A 99 -12.03 -19.97 21.97
CA SER A 99 -11.35 -19.25 23.07
C SER A 99 -11.44 -19.97 24.42
N GLU A 100 -12.59 -20.55 24.75
CA GLU A 100 -12.84 -21.25 26.03
C GLU A 100 -12.38 -22.72 26.02
N ARG A 101 -12.14 -23.30 24.84
CA ARG A 101 -11.83 -24.73 24.65
C ARG A 101 -10.33 -25.01 24.60
N LEU A 102 -9.48 -23.97 24.59
CA LEU A 102 -8.02 -24.10 24.53
C LEU A 102 -7.33 -23.19 25.57
N PRO A 103 -7.51 -23.47 26.88
CA PRO A 103 -6.99 -22.61 27.95
C PRO A 103 -5.46 -22.58 28.01
N ASP A 104 -4.77 -23.58 27.45
CA ASP A 104 -3.30 -23.62 27.42
C ASP A 104 -2.69 -22.62 26.42
N CYS A 105 -3.47 -22.11 25.46
CA CYS A 105 -3.02 -21.07 24.53
C CYS A 105 -3.22 -19.69 25.15
N GLY A 106 -2.14 -18.95 25.45
CA GLY A 106 -2.28 -17.65 26.12
C GLY A 106 -2.98 -16.58 25.30
N TYR A 107 -2.91 -16.63 23.97
CA TYR A 107 -3.71 -15.75 23.11
C TYR A 107 -5.21 -15.98 23.32
N PHE A 108 -5.65 -17.24 23.43
CA PHE A 108 -7.05 -17.60 23.67
C PHE A 108 -7.50 -17.13 25.06
N ARG A 109 -6.66 -17.33 26.08
CA ARG A 109 -6.91 -16.76 27.43
C ARG A 109 -7.07 -15.24 27.38
N ALA A 110 -6.23 -14.55 26.64
CA ALA A 110 -6.29 -13.10 26.48
C ALA A 110 -7.61 -12.64 25.83
N LYS A 111 -8.10 -13.39 24.82
CA LYS A 111 -9.41 -13.13 24.21
C LYS A 111 -10.57 -13.41 25.16
N VAL A 112 -10.55 -14.49 25.94
CA VAL A 112 -11.57 -14.74 26.99
C VAL A 112 -11.62 -13.59 28.01
N ALA A 113 -10.46 -13.05 28.40
CA ALA A 113 -10.39 -11.90 29.31
C ALA A 113 -11.00 -10.63 28.68
N GLN A 114 -10.67 -10.34 27.42
CA GLN A 114 -11.27 -9.23 26.67
C GLN A 114 -12.80 -9.36 26.59
N GLU A 115 -13.30 -10.55 26.25
CA GLU A 115 -14.74 -10.81 26.19
C GLU A 115 -15.42 -10.60 27.54
N SER A 116 -14.80 -11.02 28.63
CA SER A 116 -15.32 -10.86 29.99
C SER A 116 -15.43 -9.39 30.39
N LEU A 117 -14.44 -8.57 30.02
CA LEU A 117 -14.47 -7.11 30.23
C LEU A 117 -15.61 -6.45 29.45
N ILE A 118 -15.83 -6.85 28.19
CA ILE A 118 -16.90 -6.31 27.35
C ILE A 118 -18.27 -6.65 27.95
N LYS A 119 -18.48 -7.92 28.33
CA LYS A 119 -19.73 -8.39 28.97
C LYS A 119 -20.04 -7.62 30.25
N ALA A 120 -19.02 -7.25 31.02
CA ALA A 120 -19.15 -6.50 32.27
C ALA A 120 -19.26 -4.98 32.11
N SER A 121 -19.12 -4.44 30.89
CA SER A 121 -18.95 -3.00 30.65
C SER A 121 -20.22 -2.16 30.79
N GLY A 122 -21.40 -2.77 30.69
CA GLY A 122 -22.69 -2.08 30.64
C GLY A 122 -23.01 -1.43 29.29
N ILE A 123 -22.08 -1.43 28.32
CA ILE A 123 -22.32 -0.97 26.95
C ILE A 123 -22.97 -2.12 26.16
N PRO A 124 -24.06 -1.89 25.40
CA PRO A 124 -24.62 -2.92 24.54
C PRO A 124 -23.57 -3.43 23.55
N TYR A 125 -23.47 -4.75 23.37
CA TYR A 125 -22.32 -5.34 22.67
C TYR A 125 -22.68 -6.46 21.69
N THR A 126 -21.73 -6.79 20.83
CA THR A 126 -21.74 -8.03 20.05
C THR A 126 -20.32 -8.55 19.91
N ILE A 127 -20.07 -9.76 20.41
CA ILE A 127 -18.78 -10.42 20.27
C ILE A 127 -18.85 -11.31 19.04
N VAL A 128 -18.00 -11.05 18.06
CA VAL A 128 -17.91 -11.84 16.83
C VAL A 128 -16.72 -12.77 16.98
N ARG A 129 -16.96 -14.05 17.26
CA ARG A 129 -15.91 -15.08 17.27
C ARG A 129 -15.71 -15.59 15.83
N ALA A 130 -14.54 -15.33 15.25
CA ALA A 130 -14.17 -15.85 13.95
C ALA A 130 -13.29 -17.10 14.08
N THR A 131 -13.45 -18.06 13.17
CA THR A 131 -12.47 -19.16 13.04
C THR A 131 -11.13 -18.64 12.50
N GLN A 132 -10.11 -19.49 12.55
CA GLN A 132 -8.73 -19.13 12.18
C GLN A 132 -8.63 -18.72 10.71
N PHE A 133 -7.76 -17.76 10.41
CA PHE A 133 -7.72 -17.17 9.07
C PHE A 133 -6.82 -17.96 8.12
N TYR A 134 -7.19 -18.02 6.84
CA TYR A 134 -6.31 -18.57 5.80
C TYR A 134 -4.96 -17.84 5.74
N GLU A 135 -4.95 -16.53 5.98
CA GLU A 135 -3.74 -15.69 5.98
C GLU A 135 -2.71 -16.09 7.04
N LEU A 136 -3.10 -16.86 8.06
CA LEU A 136 -2.22 -17.27 9.17
C LEU A 136 -1.66 -18.70 9.00
N VAL A 137 -2.00 -19.40 7.91
CA VAL A 137 -1.56 -20.79 7.70
C VAL A 137 -0.02 -20.90 7.64
N GLY A 138 0.66 -19.90 7.09
CA GLY A 138 2.12 -19.83 7.06
C GLY A 138 2.74 -19.73 8.47
N ASP A 139 2.16 -18.91 9.35
CA ASP A 139 2.62 -18.76 10.73
C ASP A 139 2.40 -20.04 11.55
N ILE A 140 1.28 -20.72 11.30
CA ILE A 140 1.00 -22.03 11.91
C ILE A 140 2.08 -23.05 11.48
N ALA A 141 2.40 -23.11 10.19
CA ALA A 141 3.46 -23.98 9.68
C ALA A 141 4.82 -23.66 10.32
N GLN A 142 5.14 -22.38 10.47
CA GLN A 142 6.39 -21.93 11.09
C GLN A 142 6.46 -22.28 12.58
N SER A 143 5.37 -22.12 13.32
CA SER A 143 5.31 -22.43 14.76
C SER A 143 5.49 -23.92 15.07
N ALA A 144 5.14 -24.78 14.11
CA ALA A 144 5.16 -26.23 14.25
C ALA A 144 6.47 -26.88 13.76
N ALA A 145 7.44 -26.09 13.32
CA ALA A 145 8.75 -26.54 12.85
C ALA A 145 9.73 -26.73 14.03
N PRO A 146 10.09 -27.96 14.40
CA PRO A 146 10.99 -28.19 15.53
C PRO A 146 12.43 -27.74 15.21
N LEU A 147 13.06 -27.09 16.19
CA LEU A 147 14.50 -26.77 16.15
C LEU A 147 15.37 -28.01 15.91
N ALA A 148 14.98 -29.15 16.51
CA ALA A 148 15.71 -30.42 16.42
C ALA A 148 15.84 -30.97 14.98
N THR A 149 14.96 -30.58 14.06
CA THR A 149 14.98 -31.03 12.66
C THR A 149 15.46 -29.95 11.69
N LEU A 150 16.01 -28.82 12.20
CA LEU A 150 16.37 -27.64 11.41
C LEU A 150 15.20 -27.18 10.51
N GLY A 151 13.97 -27.32 11.00
CA GLY A 151 12.76 -26.98 10.25
C GLY A 151 12.44 -27.84 9.01
N LYS A 152 13.15 -28.93 8.73
CA LYS A 152 12.89 -29.80 7.56
C LYS A 152 11.60 -30.62 7.66
N GLU A 153 11.18 -30.95 8.88
CA GLU A 153 9.90 -31.60 9.17
C GLU A 153 9.07 -30.70 10.08
N ILE A 154 7.74 -30.73 9.89
CA ILE A 154 6.76 -29.98 10.68
C ILE A 154 5.76 -30.98 11.24
N ARG A 155 5.53 -30.97 12.55
CA ARG A 155 4.59 -31.86 13.23
C ARG A 155 3.31 -31.12 13.58
N LEU A 156 2.19 -31.56 13.03
CA LEU A 156 0.90 -30.89 13.21
C LEU A 156 -0.17 -31.86 13.66
N SER A 157 -1.10 -31.38 14.48
CA SER A 157 -2.26 -32.17 14.89
C SER A 157 -3.16 -32.46 13.69
N PRO A 158 -3.70 -33.68 13.55
CA PRO A 158 -4.70 -34.00 12.53
C PRO A 158 -6.12 -33.54 12.91
N ALA A 159 -6.29 -32.84 14.04
CA ALA A 159 -7.59 -32.33 14.48
C ALA A 159 -8.22 -31.39 13.44
N LEU A 160 -9.56 -31.36 13.42
CA LEU A 160 -10.30 -30.48 12.52
C LEU A 160 -10.16 -28.99 12.83
N ILE A 161 -10.06 -28.21 11.76
CA ILE A 161 -10.11 -26.74 11.73
C ILE A 161 -11.09 -26.31 10.62
N GLN A 162 -11.82 -25.21 10.81
CA GLN A 162 -12.73 -24.65 9.79
C GLN A 162 -12.32 -23.22 9.43
N PRO A 163 -11.19 -23.04 8.71
CA PRO A 163 -10.57 -21.72 8.53
C PRO A 163 -11.37 -20.83 7.58
N ILE A 164 -11.26 -19.51 7.75
CA ILE A 164 -12.03 -18.49 7.03
C ILE A 164 -11.11 -17.45 6.36
N ALA A 165 -11.57 -16.83 5.28
CA ALA A 165 -10.87 -15.68 4.68
C ALA A 165 -11.06 -14.41 5.51
N SER A 166 -10.01 -13.61 5.68
CA SER A 166 -10.10 -12.31 6.37
C SER A 166 -11.13 -11.34 5.77
N ALA A 167 -11.40 -11.45 4.46
CA ALA A 167 -12.42 -10.67 3.77
C ALA A 167 -13.86 -11.03 4.22
N ASP A 168 -14.16 -12.31 4.43
CA ASP A 168 -15.48 -12.74 4.92
C ASP A 168 -15.70 -12.29 6.38
N VAL A 169 -14.64 -12.30 7.20
CA VAL A 169 -14.68 -11.80 8.58
C VAL A 169 -14.94 -10.29 8.61
N ALA A 170 -14.25 -9.52 7.77
CA ALA A 170 -14.44 -8.07 7.67
C ALA A 170 -15.88 -7.72 7.22
N ALA A 171 -16.41 -8.45 6.23
CA ALA A 171 -17.79 -8.28 5.78
C ALA A 171 -18.80 -8.60 6.88
N ALA A 172 -18.58 -9.68 7.65
CA ALA A 172 -19.44 -10.03 8.78
C ALA A 172 -19.39 -8.99 9.91
N LEU A 173 -18.20 -8.47 10.24
CA LEU A 173 -18.06 -7.37 11.20
C LEU A 173 -18.76 -6.10 10.73
N ALA A 174 -18.70 -5.78 9.43
CA ALA A 174 -19.39 -4.62 8.87
C ALA A 174 -20.91 -4.74 9.01
N ASP A 175 -21.47 -5.93 8.79
CA ASP A 175 -22.90 -6.19 8.99
C ASP A 175 -23.31 -6.10 10.46
N VAL A 176 -22.49 -6.67 11.35
CA VAL A 176 -22.74 -6.62 12.80
C VAL A 176 -22.65 -5.20 13.34
N ALA A 177 -21.70 -4.39 12.87
CA ALA A 177 -21.51 -3.01 13.31
C ALA A 177 -22.68 -2.08 12.98
N VAL A 178 -23.51 -2.43 12.00
CA VAL A 178 -24.67 -1.62 11.59
C VAL A 178 -26.00 -2.23 12.03
N ALA A 179 -25.98 -3.44 12.58
CA ALA A 179 -27.14 -4.12 13.13
C ALA A 179 -27.34 -3.75 14.62
N PRO A 180 -28.55 -3.95 15.18
CA PRO A 180 -28.76 -3.79 16.61
C PRO A 180 -27.85 -4.72 17.43
N PRO A 181 -27.37 -4.29 18.62
CA PRO A 181 -26.55 -5.13 19.49
C PRO A 181 -27.32 -6.37 19.95
N VAL A 182 -26.72 -7.54 19.76
CA VAL A 182 -27.31 -8.82 20.20
C VAL A 182 -27.11 -9.09 21.71
N ASN A 183 -26.23 -8.33 22.37
CA ASN A 183 -25.81 -8.53 23.77
C ASN A 183 -25.33 -9.96 24.04
N GLY A 184 -24.57 -10.50 23.08
CA GLY A 184 -24.16 -11.88 23.07
C GLY A 184 -23.01 -12.12 22.10
N THR A 185 -22.77 -13.39 21.83
CA THR A 185 -21.71 -13.85 20.94
C THR A 185 -22.32 -14.45 19.68
N VAL A 186 -21.77 -14.09 18.52
CA VAL A 186 -22.06 -14.70 17.23
C VAL A 186 -20.78 -15.30 16.68
N GLU A 187 -20.89 -16.41 15.95
CA GLU A 187 -19.74 -17.06 15.34
C GLU A 187 -19.74 -16.90 13.82
N VAL A 188 -18.56 -16.72 13.24
CA VAL A 188 -18.34 -16.68 11.79
C VAL A 188 -17.27 -17.72 11.46
N ALA A 189 -17.57 -18.58 10.49
CA ALA A 189 -16.69 -19.67 10.10
C ALA A 189 -16.56 -19.75 8.59
N GLY A 190 -15.45 -20.33 8.11
CA GLY A 190 -15.29 -20.56 6.68
C GLY A 190 -16.19 -21.68 6.18
N PRO A 191 -16.24 -21.88 4.86
CA PRO A 191 -17.17 -22.83 4.25
C PRO A 191 -16.85 -24.30 4.54
N GLU A 192 -15.60 -24.64 4.88
CA GLU A 192 -15.14 -26.03 4.89
C GLU A 192 -14.28 -26.34 6.13
N ALA A 193 -14.59 -27.45 6.80
CA ALA A 193 -13.74 -28.02 7.83
C ALA A 193 -12.79 -29.07 7.22
N MET A 194 -11.53 -29.08 7.67
CA MET A 194 -10.52 -30.05 7.23
C MET A 194 -9.49 -30.32 8.33
N PRO A 195 -8.72 -31.42 8.26
CA PRO A 195 -7.59 -31.64 9.16
C PRO A 195 -6.54 -30.53 9.06
N LEU A 196 -6.01 -30.08 10.21
CA LEU A 196 -5.03 -28.98 10.25
C LEU A 196 -3.73 -29.31 9.51
N ASP A 197 -3.23 -30.55 9.65
CA ASP A 197 -2.04 -31.00 8.94
C ASP A 197 -2.26 -31.00 7.41
N GLU A 198 -3.46 -31.32 6.94
CA GLU A 198 -3.82 -31.31 5.53
C GLU A 198 -3.95 -29.88 4.98
N LEU A 199 -4.55 -28.95 5.73
CA LEU A 199 -4.59 -27.53 5.39
C LEU A 199 -3.18 -26.99 5.14
N VAL A 200 -2.26 -27.23 6.08
CA VAL A 200 -0.87 -26.77 5.96
C VAL A 200 -0.16 -27.49 4.81
N ARG A 201 -0.37 -28.80 4.64
CA ARG A 201 0.21 -29.58 3.53
C ARG A 201 -0.17 -29.01 2.17
N ARG A 202 -1.44 -28.63 1.98
CA ARG A 202 -1.92 -27.99 0.75
C ARG A 202 -1.29 -26.61 0.54
N PHE A 203 -1.23 -25.80 1.60
CA PHE A 203 -0.57 -24.49 1.55
C PHE A 203 0.90 -24.60 1.16
N LEU A 204 1.69 -25.46 1.82
CA LEU A 204 3.12 -25.64 1.52
C LEU A 204 3.36 -26.14 0.09
N ARG A 205 2.53 -27.05 -0.40
CA ARG A 205 2.59 -27.49 -1.81
C ARG A 205 2.36 -26.32 -2.77
N ALA A 206 1.36 -25.49 -2.50
CA ALA A 206 1.05 -24.33 -3.31
C ALA A 206 2.13 -23.24 -3.26
N THR A 207 2.80 -23.06 -2.12
CA THR A 207 3.91 -22.09 -1.98
C THR A 207 5.28 -22.67 -2.31
N GLN A 208 5.35 -23.88 -2.88
CA GLN A 208 6.59 -24.60 -3.22
C GLN A 208 7.55 -24.79 -2.03
N ASP A 209 7.01 -24.83 -0.81
CA ASP A 209 7.77 -25.12 0.39
C ASP A 209 8.00 -26.63 0.52
N ARG A 210 9.27 -27.03 0.69
CA ARG A 210 9.70 -28.44 0.67
C ARG A 210 9.64 -29.12 2.04
N ARG A 211 9.25 -28.39 3.10
CA ARG A 211 9.13 -28.95 4.44
C ARG A 211 8.07 -30.05 4.48
N LYS A 212 8.38 -31.16 5.15
CA LYS A 212 7.50 -32.33 5.22
C LYS A 212 6.53 -32.21 6.40
N VAL A 213 5.23 -32.31 6.14
CA VAL A 213 4.20 -32.32 7.18
C VAL A 213 3.95 -33.74 7.69
N VAL A 214 4.17 -33.95 8.98
CA VAL A 214 3.93 -35.21 9.70
C VAL A 214 2.76 -35.03 10.66
N PRO A 215 1.65 -35.78 10.50
CA PRO A 215 0.54 -35.72 11.45
C PRO A 215 0.98 -36.32 12.79
N ASP A 216 0.67 -35.63 13.88
CA ASP A 216 1.04 -36.01 15.24
C ASP A 216 -0.05 -35.55 16.21
N VAL A 217 -0.78 -36.49 16.80
CA VAL A 217 -1.88 -36.20 17.74
C VAL A 217 -1.42 -35.52 19.04
N GLN A 218 -0.13 -35.59 19.36
CA GLN A 218 0.47 -34.91 20.51
C GLN A 218 1.08 -33.54 20.15
N ALA A 219 1.07 -33.17 18.87
CA ALA A 219 1.54 -31.84 18.46
C ALA A 219 0.64 -30.76 19.05
N ARG A 220 1.27 -29.76 19.66
CA ARG A 220 0.59 -28.65 20.33
C ARG A 220 0.42 -27.48 19.36
N TYR A 221 -0.77 -26.91 19.35
CA TYR A 221 -1.09 -25.65 18.67
C TYR A 221 -0.92 -24.50 19.66
N PHE A 222 0.18 -23.74 19.50
CA PHE A 222 0.55 -22.63 20.40
C PHE A 222 0.41 -22.99 21.89
N GLY A 223 0.99 -24.13 22.27
CA GLY A 223 1.01 -24.64 23.65
C GLY A 223 -0.14 -25.59 24.02
N GLY A 224 -1.27 -25.58 23.31
CA GLY A 224 -2.44 -26.42 23.65
C GLY A 224 -2.63 -27.66 22.76
N LEU A 225 -3.19 -28.73 23.32
CA LEU A 225 -3.61 -29.91 22.55
C LEU A 225 -4.96 -29.66 21.87
N LEU A 226 -5.09 -30.09 20.62
CA LEU A 226 -6.30 -29.90 19.83
C LEU A 226 -7.21 -31.14 19.87
N SER A 227 -8.52 -30.87 19.80
CA SER A 227 -9.57 -31.84 19.44
C SER A 227 -10.31 -31.33 18.20
N ASP A 228 -11.12 -32.18 17.56
CA ASP A 228 -11.92 -31.81 16.39
C ASP A 228 -12.92 -30.68 16.64
N ARG A 229 -13.22 -30.39 17.90
CA ARG A 229 -14.09 -29.30 18.31
C ARG A 229 -13.34 -28.05 18.71
N THR A 230 -12.02 -28.07 18.85
CA THR A 230 -11.28 -26.92 19.42
C THR A 230 -11.30 -25.72 18.47
N LEU A 231 -11.01 -25.93 17.18
CA LEU A 231 -10.87 -24.88 16.15
C LEU A 231 -12.02 -24.88 15.12
N THR A 232 -13.15 -25.48 15.46
CA THR A 232 -14.37 -25.52 14.65
C THR A 232 -15.51 -24.78 15.37
N PRO A 233 -16.43 -24.11 14.66
CA PRO A 233 -17.53 -23.38 15.27
C PRO A 233 -18.48 -24.30 16.06
N GLY A 234 -19.28 -23.68 16.90
CA GLY A 234 -20.45 -24.27 17.55
C GLY A 234 -21.64 -24.37 16.60
N GLU A 235 -22.85 -24.31 17.15
CA GLU A 235 -24.09 -24.45 16.39
C GLU A 235 -24.45 -23.14 15.67
N ASN A 236 -24.88 -23.25 14.41
CA ASN A 236 -25.36 -22.13 13.58
C ASN A 236 -24.38 -20.95 13.37
N PRO A 237 -23.12 -21.18 12.98
CA PRO A 237 -22.23 -20.09 12.60
C PRO A 237 -22.71 -19.43 11.30
N ARG A 238 -22.39 -18.15 11.15
CA ARG A 238 -22.44 -17.51 9.83
C ARG A 238 -21.32 -18.07 8.97
N ILE A 239 -21.66 -18.64 7.80
CA ILE A 239 -20.69 -19.24 6.89
C ILE A 239 -20.18 -18.21 5.87
N GLY A 240 -18.86 -18.07 5.78
CA GLY A 240 -18.16 -17.28 4.77
C GLY A 240 -18.25 -17.91 3.38
N ALA A 241 -18.12 -17.10 2.32
CA ALA A 241 -18.29 -17.56 0.95
C ALA A 241 -17.00 -18.07 0.31
N ILE A 242 -15.83 -17.67 0.82
CA ILE A 242 -14.55 -17.91 0.16
C ILE A 242 -13.97 -19.26 0.58
N ARG A 243 -13.89 -20.20 -0.36
CA ARG A 243 -13.27 -21.51 -0.17
C ARG A 243 -11.75 -21.40 -0.14
N PHE A 244 -11.09 -22.35 0.51
CA PHE A 244 -9.63 -22.34 0.67
C PHE A 244 -8.90 -22.35 -0.69
N GLU A 245 -9.35 -23.17 -1.64
CA GLU A 245 -8.73 -23.26 -2.98
C GLU A 245 -8.88 -21.94 -3.77
N ASP A 246 -10.04 -21.29 -3.68
CA ASP A 246 -10.28 -20.00 -4.34
C ASP A 246 -9.41 -18.88 -3.75
N TRP A 247 -9.26 -18.89 -2.42
CA TRP A 247 -8.35 -17.98 -1.73
C TRP A 247 -6.89 -18.24 -2.12
N LEU A 248 -6.47 -19.51 -2.15
CA LEU A 248 -5.09 -19.92 -2.44
C LEU A 248 -4.70 -19.59 -3.89
N GLY A 249 -5.62 -19.77 -4.85
CA GLY A 249 -5.40 -19.37 -6.24
C GLY A 249 -5.19 -17.86 -6.40
N ARG A 250 -5.95 -17.03 -5.66
CA ARG A 250 -5.74 -15.56 -5.64
C ARG A 250 -4.43 -15.19 -4.96
N TYR A 251 -4.08 -15.87 -3.86
CA TYR A 251 -2.82 -15.69 -3.14
C TYR A 251 -1.62 -15.99 -4.06
N GLN A 252 -1.62 -17.13 -4.75
CA GLN A 252 -0.59 -17.49 -5.73
C GLN A 252 -0.54 -16.52 -6.91
N ALA A 253 -1.67 -16.08 -7.46
CA ALA A 253 -1.69 -15.10 -8.53
C ALA A 253 -1.07 -13.76 -8.08
N GLN A 254 -1.29 -13.35 -6.83
CA GLN A 254 -0.68 -12.15 -6.25
C GLN A 254 0.84 -12.31 -6.04
N SER A 255 1.29 -13.48 -5.55
CA SER A 255 2.71 -13.80 -5.32
C SER A 255 3.50 -14.07 -6.61
N CYS A 256 2.89 -14.72 -7.61
CA CYS A 256 3.50 -15.02 -8.90
C CYS A 256 3.69 -13.75 -9.74
N PHE A 257 2.74 -12.81 -9.66
CA PHE A 257 2.89 -11.47 -10.24
C PHE A 257 4.01 -10.64 -9.58
N ALA A 258 4.43 -11.00 -8.36
CA ALA A 258 5.57 -10.40 -7.67
C ALA A 258 6.90 -11.15 -7.93
N MET A 259 6.86 -12.39 -8.44
CA MET A 259 8.03 -13.25 -8.68
C MET A 259 8.52 -13.31 -10.13
N GLN A 260 7.89 -12.61 -11.08
CA GLN A 260 8.34 -12.54 -12.48
C GLN A 260 9.50 -11.54 -12.73
N SER A 261 10.16 -11.06 -11.68
CA SER A 261 11.45 -10.37 -11.77
C SER A 261 12.60 -11.36 -11.54
N PRO A 262 13.73 -11.24 -12.25
CA PRO A 262 14.80 -12.25 -12.20
C PRO A 262 15.43 -12.32 -10.80
N PRO A 263 15.82 -13.52 -10.31
CA PRO A 263 16.40 -13.66 -8.99
C PRO A 263 17.79 -13.03 -8.95
N LEU A 264 17.98 -12.05 -8.06
CA LEU A 264 19.32 -11.66 -7.62
C LEU A 264 19.95 -12.81 -6.85
N ALA A 265 21.14 -13.23 -7.29
CA ALA A 265 21.96 -14.21 -6.60
C ALA A 265 22.33 -13.68 -5.20
N THR A 266 21.84 -14.34 -4.15
CA THR A 266 22.25 -14.07 -2.77
C THR A 266 23.44 -14.96 -2.42
N ALA A 267 24.65 -14.39 -2.50
CA ALA A 267 25.81 -14.90 -1.78
C ALA A 267 25.75 -14.37 -0.35
N GLY A 268 25.81 -15.26 0.65
CA GLY A 268 25.92 -14.90 2.07
C GLY A 268 24.84 -15.45 3.00
N ALA A 269 24.48 -16.73 2.89
CA ALA A 269 23.48 -17.37 3.77
C ALA A 269 24.01 -17.68 5.19
N ASP A 270 25.32 -17.89 5.37
CA ASP A 270 25.86 -18.38 6.65
C ASP A 270 25.82 -17.38 7.80
N ASN A 271 25.86 -16.06 7.53
CA ASN A 271 25.83 -15.04 8.60
C ASN A 271 24.41 -14.57 8.97
N SER A 272 23.43 -14.77 8.09
CA SER A 272 22.04 -14.31 8.31
C SER A 272 21.28 -15.25 9.25
N GLU A 273 21.49 -16.56 9.15
CA GLU A 273 20.89 -17.56 10.04
C GLU A 273 21.47 -17.50 11.48
N ALA A 274 22.75 -17.19 11.62
CA ALA A 274 23.39 -16.96 12.92
C ALA A 274 22.86 -15.70 13.62
N LEU A 275 22.57 -14.64 12.86
CA LEU A 275 21.91 -13.43 13.37
C LEU A 275 20.44 -13.68 13.71
N ALA A 276 19.67 -14.33 12.83
CA ALA A 276 18.23 -14.56 13.03
C ALA A 276 17.92 -15.47 14.23
N SER A 277 18.74 -16.52 14.46
CA SER A 277 18.59 -17.41 15.62
C SER A 277 18.99 -16.77 16.94
N SER A 278 19.87 -15.77 16.92
CA SER A 278 20.38 -15.11 18.13
C SER A 278 19.55 -13.88 18.55
N PHE A 279 18.86 -13.19 17.62
CA PHE A 279 18.22 -11.88 17.86
C PHE A 279 16.70 -11.84 18.07
N ALA A 280 15.92 -12.81 17.58
CA ALA A 280 14.45 -12.68 17.52
C ALA A 280 13.77 -12.52 18.90
N THR A 281 14.37 -13.08 19.95
CA THR A 281 13.88 -12.99 21.33
C THR A 281 14.72 -12.07 22.21
N SER A 282 16.01 -11.91 21.89
CA SER A 282 16.98 -11.19 22.74
C SER A 282 17.00 -9.69 22.50
N TYR A 283 16.63 -9.20 21.30
CA TYR A 283 16.68 -7.75 21.00
C TYR A 283 15.77 -6.93 21.92
N HIS A 284 14.51 -7.34 22.10
CA HIS A 284 13.58 -6.69 23.03
C HIS A 284 14.11 -6.73 24.47
N GLY A 285 14.76 -7.81 24.87
CA GLY A 285 15.43 -7.93 26.17
C GLY A 285 16.61 -6.97 26.33
N VAL A 286 17.45 -6.83 25.30
CA VAL A 286 18.62 -5.94 25.29
C VAL A 286 18.20 -4.47 25.31
N VAL A 287 17.21 -4.09 24.49
CA VAL A 287 16.64 -2.74 24.50
C VAL A 287 16.01 -2.44 25.87
N ALA A 288 15.19 -3.36 26.40
CA ALA A 288 14.59 -3.21 27.74
C ALA A 288 15.66 -3.06 28.83
N PHE A 289 16.72 -3.86 28.79
CA PHE A 289 17.84 -3.79 29.73
C PHE A 289 18.55 -2.43 29.68
N ILE A 290 18.94 -1.97 28.49
CA ILE A 290 19.61 -0.66 28.32
C ILE A 290 18.70 0.48 28.78
N THR A 291 17.41 0.46 28.44
CA THR A 291 16.47 1.50 28.89
C THR A 291 16.27 1.48 30.40
N VAL A 292 16.19 0.32 31.05
CA VAL A 292 16.09 0.23 32.53
C VAL A 292 17.32 0.81 33.22
N VAL A 293 18.51 0.58 32.65
CA VAL A 293 19.77 1.13 33.17
C VAL A 293 19.81 2.64 33.00
N ALA A 294 19.47 3.15 31.79
CA ALA A 294 19.47 4.58 31.50
C ALA A 294 18.44 5.36 32.35
N GLU A 295 17.24 4.80 32.52
CA GLU A 295 16.16 5.43 33.29
C GLU A 295 16.28 5.19 34.79
N GLY A 296 17.14 4.27 35.24
CA GLY A 296 17.29 3.89 36.65
C GLY A 296 16.02 3.29 37.27
N GLY A 297 15.12 2.70 36.46
CA GLY A 297 13.83 2.19 36.96
C GLY A 297 12.96 1.50 35.91
N PHE A 298 12.39 0.35 36.29
CA PHE A 298 11.49 -0.43 35.42
C PHE A 298 10.21 0.32 35.02
N SER A 299 9.65 1.17 35.90
CA SER A 299 8.43 1.93 35.56
C SER A 299 8.70 2.99 34.51
N ARG A 300 9.76 3.81 34.70
CA ARG A 300 10.15 4.83 33.72
C ARG A 300 10.55 4.24 32.38
N ALA A 301 11.26 3.10 32.40
CA ALA A 301 11.61 2.37 31.18
C ALA A 301 10.37 1.83 30.45
N ALA A 302 9.36 1.35 31.19
CA ALA A 302 8.11 0.88 30.60
C ALA A 302 7.34 2.01 29.91
N ASP A 303 7.24 3.17 30.58
CA ASP A 303 6.59 4.36 30.02
C ASP A 303 7.31 4.83 28.76
N ARG A 304 8.66 4.87 28.76
CA ARG A 304 9.47 5.26 27.61
C ARG A 304 9.37 4.29 26.42
N LEU A 305 9.26 3.00 26.69
CA LEU A 305 9.13 1.96 25.66
C LEU A 305 7.69 1.76 25.19
N GLY A 306 6.71 2.42 25.81
CA GLY A 306 5.29 2.25 25.47
C GLY A 306 4.74 0.85 25.80
N ILE A 307 5.41 0.11 26.69
CA ILE A 307 5.03 -1.23 27.14
C ILE A 307 4.79 -1.25 28.65
N THR A 308 4.41 -2.39 29.22
CA THR A 308 4.13 -2.50 30.66
C THR A 308 5.37 -2.84 31.48
N ARG A 309 5.38 -2.46 32.76
CA ARG A 309 6.51 -2.73 33.69
C ARG A 309 6.81 -4.22 33.81
N SER A 310 5.78 -5.05 33.83
CA SER A 310 5.83 -6.51 33.80
C SER A 310 6.48 -7.03 32.52
N ALA A 311 6.10 -6.49 31.36
CA ALA A 311 6.71 -6.84 30.07
C ALA A 311 8.21 -6.52 30.05
N VAL A 312 8.61 -5.32 30.50
CA VAL A 312 10.04 -4.94 30.65
C VAL A 312 10.79 -5.94 31.56
N SER A 313 10.19 -6.30 32.70
CA SER A 313 10.83 -7.24 33.64
C SER A 313 11.01 -8.63 33.04
N ARG A 314 10.03 -9.12 32.28
CA ARG A 314 10.07 -10.44 31.64
C ARG A 314 11.01 -10.49 30.44
N CYS A 315 11.08 -9.44 29.62
CA CYS A 315 12.07 -9.33 28.55
C CYS A 315 13.51 -9.43 29.11
N ILE A 316 13.77 -8.78 30.25
CA ILE A 316 15.08 -8.85 30.92
C ILE A 316 15.30 -10.24 31.55
N GLN A 317 14.31 -10.83 32.21
CA GLN A 317 14.44 -12.19 32.77
C GLN A 317 14.71 -13.24 31.69
N LYS A 318 14.08 -13.10 30.51
CA LYS A 318 14.29 -13.98 29.37
C LYS A 318 15.70 -13.83 28.81
N LEU A 319 16.19 -12.59 28.73
CA LEU A 319 17.58 -12.30 28.39
C LEU A 319 18.57 -12.92 29.40
N GLU A 320 18.33 -12.75 30.70
CA GLU A 320 19.14 -13.34 31.78
C GLU A 320 19.13 -14.88 31.71
N ALA A 321 17.96 -15.48 31.44
CA ALA A 321 17.81 -16.93 31.29
C ALA A 321 18.52 -17.47 30.03
N GLN A 322 18.50 -16.72 28.93
CA GLN A 322 19.15 -17.09 27.68
C GLN A 322 20.68 -16.97 27.77
N VAL A 323 21.18 -15.93 28.45
CA VAL A 323 22.61 -15.73 28.71
C VAL A 323 23.11 -16.65 29.83
N GLY A 324 22.21 -17.14 30.68
CA GLY A 324 22.52 -17.97 31.85
C GLY A 324 23.15 -17.18 33.01
N LEU A 325 23.06 -15.85 32.98
CA LEU A 325 23.71 -14.93 33.93
C LEU A 325 22.72 -13.86 34.39
N ARG A 326 22.84 -13.43 35.65
CA ARG A 326 22.14 -12.26 36.17
C ARG A 326 22.83 -11.00 35.64
N LEU A 327 22.08 -10.10 35.03
CA LEU A 327 22.57 -8.82 34.50
C LEU A 327 22.24 -7.66 35.45
N LEU A 328 21.18 -7.81 36.26
CA LEU A 328 20.76 -6.83 37.25
C LEU A 328 20.72 -7.45 38.66
N SER A 329 21.30 -6.74 39.62
CA SER A 329 21.09 -6.96 41.05
C SER A 329 19.92 -6.10 41.53
N ARG A 330 18.88 -6.74 42.05
CA ARG A 330 17.66 -6.08 42.51
C ARG A 330 17.60 -6.10 44.04
N THR A 331 17.52 -4.93 44.65
CA THR A 331 17.02 -4.79 46.03
C THR A 331 15.64 -4.11 46.00
N THR A 332 14.89 -4.13 47.10
CA THR A 332 13.57 -3.48 47.19
C THR A 332 13.62 -1.94 47.05
N ARG A 333 14.82 -1.34 47.02
CA ARG A 333 15.04 0.11 46.95
C ARG A 333 16.03 0.57 45.86
N SER A 334 16.78 -0.33 45.22
CA SER A 334 17.72 0.03 44.16
C SER A 334 17.91 -1.07 43.12
N ILE A 335 18.23 -0.64 41.90
CA ILE A 335 18.66 -1.52 40.80
C ILE A 335 20.13 -1.20 40.56
N SER A 336 20.97 -2.23 40.64
CA SER A 336 22.41 -2.11 40.38
C SER A 336 22.81 -3.09 39.27
N LEU A 337 23.81 -2.75 38.47
CA LEU A 337 24.35 -3.67 37.47
C LEU A 337 25.21 -4.75 38.15
N THR A 338 25.17 -5.96 37.61
CA THR A 338 26.21 -6.96 37.90
C THR A 338 27.42 -6.69 37.00
N ARG A 339 28.57 -7.34 37.28
CA ARG A 339 29.76 -7.24 36.42
C ARG A 339 29.46 -7.67 34.99
N GLU A 340 28.66 -8.71 34.84
CA GLU A 340 28.18 -9.24 33.57
C GLU A 340 27.24 -8.23 32.87
N GLY A 341 26.38 -7.56 33.64
CA GLY A 341 25.52 -6.48 33.17
C GLY A 341 26.31 -5.25 32.70
N GLU A 342 27.38 -4.85 33.39
CA GLU A 342 28.27 -3.76 32.98
C GLU A 342 28.93 -4.04 31.63
N ILE A 343 29.43 -5.27 31.43
CA ILE A 343 30.04 -5.70 30.17
C ILE A 343 29.02 -5.66 29.03
N LEU A 344 27.80 -6.18 29.25
CA LEU A 344 26.75 -6.17 28.25
C LEU A 344 26.30 -4.75 27.91
N HIS A 345 26.12 -3.90 28.92
CA HIS A 345 25.74 -2.50 28.75
C HIS A 345 26.79 -1.75 27.94
N ALA A 346 28.08 -1.86 28.30
CA ALA A 346 29.17 -1.18 27.62
C ALA A 346 29.32 -1.62 26.14
N ARG A 347 29.04 -2.89 25.82
CA ARG A 347 29.16 -3.40 24.45
C ARG A 347 27.93 -3.13 23.58
N CYS A 348 26.72 -3.13 24.14
CA CYS A 348 25.49 -3.00 23.36
C CYS A 348 24.97 -1.57 23.27
N GLN A 349 25.29 -0.69 24.23
CA GLN A 349 24.82 0.71 24.23
C GLN A 349 25.22 1.48 22.96
N PRO A 350 26.47 1.41 22.45
CA PRO A 350 26.83 2.05 21.19
C PRO A 350 26.07 1.48 19.98
N SER A 351 25.87 0.16 19.93
CA SER A 351 25.17 -0.49 18.81
C SER A 351 23.68 -0.13 18.76
N VAL A 352 23.02 -0.05 19.91
CA VAL A 352 21.61 0.39 19.97
C VAL A 352 21.49 1.87 19.64
N ALA A 353 22.45 2.70 20.04
CA ALA A 353 22.50 4.10 19.62
C ALA A 353 22.60 4.23 18.09
N HIS A 354 23.50 3.50 17.44
CA HIS A 354 23.61 3.51 15.96
C HIS A 354 22.34 3.02 15.26
N ILE A 355 21.66 2.00 15.80
CA ILE A 355 20.38 1.53 15.23
C ILE A 355 19.30 2.62 15.40
N THR A 356 19.26 3.29 16.54
CA THR A 356 18.30 4.37 16.81
C THR A 356 18.55 5.55 15.87
N GLU A 357 19.81 5.96 15.72
CA GLU A 357 20.26 7.01 14.80
C GLU A 357 19.90 6.66 13.35
N ALA A 358 20.14 5.42 12.90
CA ALA A 358 19.74 4.98 11.56
C ALA A 358 18.21 5.03 11.36
N MET A 359 17.43 4.72 12.39
CA MET A 359 15.97 4.84 12.33
C MET A 359 15.49 6.30 12.35
N GLU A 360 16.20 7.19 13.04
CA GLU A 360 15.99 8.63 13.02
C GLU A 360 16.34 9.21 11.64
N ASP A 361 17.46 8.82 11.03
CA ASP A 361 17.81 9.17 9.66
C ASP A 361 16.72 8.79 8.65
N LEU A 362 16.13 7.59 8.80
CA LEU A 362 15.01 7.15 7.97
C LEU A 362 13.74 7.99 8.19
N ARG A 363 13.47 8.41 9.43
CA ARG A 363 12.37 9.33 9.74
C ARG A 363 12.65 10.72 9.15
N ASP A 364 13.87 11.20 9.21
CA ASP A 364 14.30 12.46 8.61
C ASP A 364 14.16 12.46 7.08
N LEU A 365 14.36 11.31 6.42
CA LEU A 365 14.05 11.19 4.98
C LEU A 365 12.54 11.32 4.67
N ARG A 366 11.67 11.06 5.65
CA ARG A 366 10.21 11.13 5.52
C ARG A 366 9.61 12.46 5.96
N ASP A 367 10.17 13.06 7.01
CA ASP A 367 9.60 14.21 7.71
C ASP A 367 10.56 15.42 7.78
N GLY A 368 11.86 15.21 7.50
CA GLY A 368 12.89 16.25 7.44
C GLY A 368 12.98 16.96 6.08
N PRO A 369 13.99 17.84 5.89
CA PRO A 369 14.17 18.61 4.67
C PRO A 369 14.35 17.66 3.46
N PRO A 370 13.69 17.93 2.33
CA PRO A 370 13.68 17.02 1.20
C PRO A 370 15.06 16.96 0.54
N ARG A 371 15.72 15.81 0.64
CA ARG A 371 17.08 15.57 0.13
C ARG A 371 17.25 14.17 -0.47
N GLY A 372 18.31 13.97 -1.24
CA GLY A 372 18.72 12.68 -1.81
C GLY A 372 18.28 12.47 -3.26
N ARG A 373 18.49 11.27 -3.78
CA ARG A 373 18.27 10.96 -5.20
C ARG A 373 16.80 10.68 -5.51
N LEU A 374 16.31 11.22 -6.62
CA LEU A 374 14.98 11.05 -7.16
C LEU A 374 15.06 10.60 -8.61
N ARG A 375 14.56 9.38 -8.89
CA ARG A 375 14.51 8.80 -10.23
C ARG A 375 13.16 9.02 -10.87
N VAL A 376 13.15 9.79 -11.95
CA VAL A 376 11.96 10.19 -12.66
C VAL A 376 11.95 9.55 -14.05
N SER A 377 10.84 8.95 -14.44
CA SER A 377 10.64 8.46 -15.81
C SER A 377 9.53 9.21 -16.53
N ALA A 378 9.67 9.37 -17.85
CA ALA A 378 8.65 9.98 -18.70
C ALA A 378 8.77 9.46 -20.14
N SER A 379 7.68 9.56 -20.91
CA SER A 379 7.75 9.42 -22.37
C SER A 379 8.72 10.45 -22.97
N VAL A 380 9.40 10.13 -24.07
CA VAL A 380 10.40 11.00 -24.70
C VAL A 380 9.85 12.41 -24.99
N GLY A 381 8.73 12.52 -25.69
CA GLY A 381 8.12 13.81 -26.03
C GLY A 381 7.72 14.64 -24.81
N PHE A 382 6.86 14.10 -23.95
CA PHE A 382 6.40 14.80 -22.74
C PHE A 382 7.56 15.15 -21.79
N GLY A 383 8.50 14.22 -21.64
CA GLY A 383 9.66 14.40 -20.80
C GLY A 383 10.58 15.53 -21.30
N ARG A 384 10.81 15.62 -22.62
CA ARG A 384 11.65 16.66 -23.21
C ARG A 384 10.98 18.03 -23.24
N LYS A 385 9.68 18.10 -23.52
CA LYS A 385 8.96 19.37 -23.73
C LYS A 385 8.34 19.94 -22.47
N VAL A 386 7.95 19.11 -21.51
CA VAL A 386 7.23 19.54 -20.31
C VAL A 386 8.05 19.27 -19.05
N VAL A 387 8.50 18.03 -18.84
CA VAL A 387 9.14 17.66 -17.56
C VAL A 387 10.51 18.32 -17.42
N ALA A 388 11.41 18.13 -18.38
CA ALA A 388 12.78 18.62 -18.31
C ALA A 388 12.84 20.15 -18.10
N PRO A 389 12.00 20.97 -18.75
CA PRO A 389 12.01 22.40 -18.49
C PRO A 389 11.59 22.83 -17.09
N LEU A 390 10.70 22.07 -16.47
CA LEU A 390 10.24 22.33 -15.12
C LEU A 390 11.23 21.84 -14.05
N LEU A 391 12.18 20.96 -14.41
CA LEU A 391 13.20 20.48 -13.48
C LEU A 391 14.14 21.61 -13.02
N TRP A 392 14.41 22.61 -13.86
CA TRP A 392 15.29 23.73 -13.49
C TRP A 392 14.73 24.52 -12.31
N GLY A 393 13.46 24.93 -12.40
CA GLY A 393 12.79 25.66 -11.31
C GLY A 393 12.60 24.80 -10.06
N PHE A 394 12.46 23.48 -10.20
CA PHE A 394 12.41 22.57 -9.06
C PHE A 394 13.78 22.45 -8.37
N GLN A 395 14.86 22.32 -9.14
CA GLN A 395 16.22 22.18 -8.61
C GLN A 395 16.70 23.46 -7.91
N GLU A 396 16.30 24.65 -8.40
CA GLU A 396 16.54 25.93 -7.72
C GLU A 396 15.83 25.98 -6.35
N LYS A 397 14.61 25.45 -6.27
CA LYS A 397 13.82 25.43 -5.03
C LYS A 397 14.29 24.36 -4.04
N TYR A 398 14.84 23.25 -4.54
CA TYR A 398 15.28 22.11 -3.75
C TYR A 398 16.67 21.62 -4.20
N PRO A 399 17.74 22.34 -3.83
CA PRO A 399 19.11 22.05 -4.32
C PRO A 399 19.69 20.74 -3.79
N ASP A 400 19.19 20.24 -2.65
CA ASP A 400 19.68 19.01 -2.02
C ASP A 400 19.08 17.72 -2.61
N ILE A 401 18.24 17.84 -3.64
CA ILE A 401 17.63 16.70 -4.35
C ILE A 401 18.39 16.47 -5.66
N GLU A 402 19.02 15.30 -5.76
CA GLU A 402 19.66 14.87 -7.00
C GLU A 402 18.59 14.24 -7.92
N ILE A 403 18.43 14.74 -9.14
CA ILE A 403 17.37 14.28 -10.06
C ILE A 403 17.99 13.51 -11.21
N GLU A 404 17.45 12.32 -11.45
CA GLU A 404 17.77 11.50 -12.60
C GLU A 404 16.52 11.32 -13.46
N LEU A 405 16.49 11.97 -14.65
CA LEU A 405 15.40 11.84 -15.61
C LEU A 405 15.73 10.78 -16.66
N ARG A 406 14.92 9.72 -16.75
CA ARG A 406 15.02 8.67 -17.77
C ARG A 406 13.86 8.79 -18.75
N LEU A 407 14.18 9.07 -20.00
CA LEU A 407 13.21 9.16 -21.10
C LEU A 407 13.07 7.80 -21.79
N GLY A 408 11.85 7.28 -21.90
CA GLY A 408 11.59 5.97 -22.50
C GLY A 408 10.10 5.70 -22.74
N CYS A 409 9.79 4.75 -23.62
CA CYS A 409 8.42 4.50 -24.12
C CYS A 409 7.82 3.18 -23.60
N VAL A 410 8.10 2.83 -22.34
CA VAL A 410 7.51 1.65 -21.69
C VAL A 410 6.87 2.10 -20.38
N ALA A 411 5.71 1.52 -20.04
CA ALA A 411 5.17 1.56 -18.70
C ALA A 411 6.24 1.03 -17.74
N SER A 412 6.93 1.94 -17.07
CA SER A 412 8.12 1.63 -16.32
C SER A 412 7.75 0.74 -15.13
N ASP A 413 8.49 -0.36 -14.96
CA ASP A 413 8.37 -1.16 -13.75
C ASP A 413 9.09 -0.41 -12.63
N PHE A 414 8.30 0.26 -11.79
CA PHE A 414 8.77 1.01 -10.63
C PHE A 414 9.73 0.19 -9.75
N THR A 415 9.53 -1.13 -9.70
CA THR A 415 10.30 -2.05 -8.87
C THR A 415 11.64 -2.43 -9.49
N SER A 416 11.68 -2.91 -10.74
CA SER A 416 12.94 -3.34 -11.37
C SER A 416 13.83 -2.17 -11.80
N ASP A 417 13.26 -1.07 -12.29
CA ASP A 417 14.01 0.11 -12.73
C ASP A 417 14.37 1.08 -11.59
N ARG A 418 13.89 0.79 -10.36
CA ARG A 418 14.02 1.65 -9.17
C ARG A 418 13.59 3.09 -9.48
N ILE A 419 12.43 3.23 -10.10
CA ILE A 419 11.85 4.54 -10.44
C ILE A 419 10.99 5.00 -9.26
N ASP A 420 11.21 6.22 -8.81
CA ASP A 420 10.42 6.82 -7.72
C ASP A 420 9.11 7.42 -8.25
N VAL A 421 9.18 8.09 -9.41
CA VAL A 421 8.05 8.79 -10.05
C VAL A 421 8.05 8.54 -11.56
N SER A 422 6.88 8.25 -12.14
CA SER A 422 6.73 8.12 -13.60
C SER A 422 5.61 9.00 -14.14
N PHE A 423 5.88 9.67 -15.27
CA PHE A 423 4.88 10.39 -16.06
C PHE A 423 4.35 9.49 -17.17
N LEU A 424 3.07 9.15 -17.10
CA LEU A 424 2.39 8.27 -18.05
C LEU A 424 1.31 9.03 -18.82
N ASN A 425 1.14 8.68 -20.09
CA ASN A 425 0.22 9.32 -21.01
C ASN A 425 -0.83 8.30 -21.48
N GLY A 426 -2.05 8.76 -21.78
CA GLY A 426 -3.10 7.95 -22.40
C GLY A 426 -4.14 7.45 -21.39
N ARG A 427 -4.59 6.20 -21.54
CA ARG A 427 -5.56 5.54 -20.64
C ARG A 427 -4.81 4.61 -19.69
N LEU A 428 -5.08 4.71 -18.40
CA LEU A 428 -4.56 3.78 -17.39
C LEU A 428 -5.61 2.72 -17.08
N ALA A 429 -5.22 1.45 -17.17
CA ALA A 429 -5.97 0.34 -16.56
C ALA A 429 -5.63 0.23 -15.06
N ASP A 430 -6.50 -0.41 -14.28
CA ASP A 430 -6.31 -0.63 -12.84
C ASP A 430 -4.91 -1.17 -12.55
N SER A 431 -4.10 -0.33 -11.91
CA SER A 431 -2.68 -0.60 -11.67
C SER A 431 -2.42 -0.60 -10.17
N ARG A 432 -1.45 -1.40 -9.71
CA ARG A 432 -0.99 -1.44 -8.31
C ARG A 432 -0.24 -0.16 -7.87
N ILE A 433 -0.21 0.86 -8.73
CA ILE A 433 0.46 2.14 -8.51
C ILE A 433 -0.58 3.23 -8.30
N VAL A 434 -0.23 4.24 -7.52
CA VAL A 434 -1.02 5.45 -7.39
C VAL A 434 -0.86 6.26 -8.67
N ALA A 435 -1.92 6.39 -9.46
CA ALA A 435 -1.95 7.26 -10.63
C ALA A 435 -2.81 8.51 -10.35
N LYS A 436 -2.20 9.70 -10.44
CA LYS A 436 -2.88 10.99 -10.26
C LYS A 436 -2.93 11.71 -11.60
N ARG A 437 -4.14 11.96 -12.14
CA ARG A 437 -4.32 12.75 -13.37
C ARG A 437 -3.90 14.20 -13.11
N ILE A 438 -2.91 14.68 -13.86
CA ILE A 438 -2.40 16.04 -13.76
C ILE A 438 -3.28 16.98 -14.59
N VAL A 439 -3.36 16.69 -15.89
CA VAL A 439 -4.12 17.42 -16.92
C VAL A 439 -4.67 16.42 -17.96
N PRO A 440 -5.78 16.74 -18.65
CA PRO A 440 -6.25 15.96 -19.80
C PRO A 440 -5.20 15.93 -20.91
N MET A 441 -5.11 14.82 -21.65
CA MET A 441 -4.25 14.71 -22.82
C MET A 441 -5.10 14.96 -24.06
N GLN A 442 -4.94 16.14 -24.64
CA GLN A 442 -5.58 16.50 -25.90
C GLN A 442 -4.72 16.05 -27.08
N THR A 443 -5.33 15.43 -28.08
CA THR A 443 -4.67 15.13 -29.36
C THR A 443 -5.46 15.73 -30.51
N LEU A 444 -4.75 16.37 -31.46
CA LEU A 444 -5.37 17.05 -32.61
C LEU A 444 -4.67 16.65 -33.90
N VAL A 445 -5.43 16.63 -34.99
CA VAL A 445 -4.87 16.47 -36.34
C VAL A 445 -4.36 17.83 -36.81
N CYS A 446 -3.05 17.91 -37.02
CA CYS A 446 -2.37 19.15 -37.36
C CYS A 446 -1.64 19.07 -38.71
N ALA A 447 -1.52 20.24 -39.35
CA ALA A 447 -0.78 20.46 -40.57
C ALA A 447 -0.04 21.81 -40.52
N SER A 448 0.96 22.01 -41.37
CA SER A 448 1.44 23.37 -41.64
C SER A 448 0.41 24.15 -42.46
N PRO A 449 0.35 25.49 -42.33
CA PRO A 449 -0.50 26.34 -43.16
C PRO A 449 -0.27 26.13 -44.67
N GLU A 450 0.99 25.93 -45.08
CA GLU A 450 1.35 25.64 -46.49
C GLU A 450 0.71 24.35 -47.00
N TYR A 451 0.72 23.28 -46.19
CA TYR A 451 0.07 22.03 -46.54
C TYR A 451 -1.45 22.23 -46.69
N ALA A 452 -2.06 22.94 -45.73
CA ALA A 452 -3.49 23.21 -45.73
C ALA A 452 -3.95 23.99 -46.97
N VAL A 453 -3.15 24.97 -47.44
CA VAL A 453 -3.44 25.71 -48.69
C VAL A 453 -3.31 24.79 -49.91
N ARG A 454 -2.31 23.92 -49.96
CA ARG A 454 -2.03 23.08 -51.14
C ARG A 454 -2.98 21.90 -51.30
N ARG A 455 -3.37 21.25 -50.19
CA ARG A 455 -4.12 19.98 -50.17
C ARG A 455 -5.48 20.07 -49.49
N GLY A 456 -5.80 21.18 -48.81
CA GLY A 456 -6.94 21.26 -47.91
C GLY A 456 -6.70 20.54 -46.58
N MET A 457 -7.65 20.68 -45.65
CA MET A 457 -7.67 19.95 -44.38
C MET A 457 -8.83 18.95 -44.36
N PRO A 458 -8.66 17.76 -43.75
CA PRO A 458 -9.72 16.78 -43.64
C PRO A 458 -10.83 17.28 -42.70
N GLU A 459 -12.10 17.15 -43.11
CA GLU A 459 -13.27 17.53 -42.30
C GLU A 459 -13.88 16.35 -41.54
N SER A 460 -13.51 15.11 -41.90
CA SER A 460 -13.92 13.89 -41.21
C SER A 460 -12.78 12.87 -41.12
N PRO A 461 -12.80 11.94 -40.14
CA PRO A 461 -11.79 10.90 -40.03
C PRO A 461 -11.66 10.02 -41.28
N ASP A 462 -12.74 9.83 -42.05
CA ASP A 462 -12.71 9.06 -43.31
C ASP A 462 -11.92 9.76 -44.43
N ALA A 463 -11.89 11.09 -44.43
CA ALA A 463 -11.12 11.88 -45.40
C ALA A 463 -9.60 11.67 -45.26
N LEU A 464 -9.12 11.19 -44.12
CA LEU A 464 -7.68 10.93 -43.87
C LEU A 464 -7.07 9.96 -44.88
N MET A 465 -7.87 9.05 -45.45
CA MET A 465 -7.43 8.11 -46.48
C MET A 465 -6.96 8.78 -47.77
N GLN A 466 -7.33 10.05 -47.99
CA GLN A 466 -7.01 10.82 -49.20
C GLN A 466 -5.87 11.84 -48.96
N HIS A 467 -5.36 11.94 -47.73
CA HIS A 467 -4.31 12.88 -47.34
C HIS A 467 -2.97 12.20 -47.09
N ASP A 468 -1.89 12.98 -47.14
CA ASP A 468 -0.54 12.51 -46.85
C ASP A 468 -0.36 12.42 -45.33
N CYS A 469 -0.60 11.25 -44.73
CA CYS A 469 -0.49 11.06 -43.29
C CYS A 469 0.94 10.69 -42.85
N ILE A 470 1.32 11.11 -41.65
CA ILE A 470 2.60 10.80 -41.00
C ILE A 470 2.30 10.03 -39.72
N ASN A 471 2.83 8.82 -39.59
CA ASN A 471 2.53 7.94 -38.46
C ASN A 471 3.70 7.80 -37.48
N VAL A 472 3.38 7.38 -36.26
CA VAL A 472 4.37 6.98 -35.25
C VAL A 472 4.41 5.45 -35.18
N ARG A 473 5.61 4.87 -35.15
CA ARG A 473 5.87 3.47 -34.81
C ARG A 473 6.25 3.38 -33.35
N LEU A 474 5.47 2.63 -32.59
CA LEU A 474 5.73 2.36 -31.18
C LEU A 474 6.90 1.37 -31.02
N PRO A 475 7.58 1.35 -29.86
CA PRO A 475 8.65 0.39 -29.58
C PRO A 475 8.21 -1.08 -29.70
N SER A 476 6.91 -1.36 -29.51
CA SER A 476 6.33 -2.69 -29.73
C SER A 476 6.31 -3.12 -31.20
N GLY A 477 6.75 -2.26 -32.12
CA GLY A 477 6.70 -2.45 -33.56
C GLY A 477 5.34 -2.12 -34.19
N ARG A 478 4.29 -1.91 -33.37
CA ARG A 478 2.96 -1.50 -33.84
C ARG A 478 2.97 -0.04 -34.30
N VAL A 479 2.17 0.26 -35.31
CA VAL A 479 1.86 1.65 -35.66
C VAL A 479 0.87 2.20 -34.64
N TYR A 480 1.10 3.43 -34.19
CA TYR A 480 0.18 4.13 -33.31
C TYR A 480 -1.14 4.38 -34.07
N GLU A 481 -2.23 3.87 -33.50
CA GLU A 481 -3.57 4.04 -34.05
C GLU A 481 -4.09 5.41 -33.66
N TRP A 482 -4.51 6.21 -34.65
CA TRP A 482 -5.13 7.50 -34.40
C TRP A 482 -6.52 7.28 -33.83
N GLU A 483 -6.83 7.94 -32.73
CA GLU A 483 -8.11 7.77 -32.04
C GLU A 483 -9.00 8.99 -32.27
N PHE A 484 -10.28 8.73 -32.55
CA PHE A 484 -11.30 9.75 -32.77
C PHE A 484 -12.54 9.45 -31.95
N LYS A 485 -13.12 10.47 -31.32
CA LYS A 485 -14.41 10.39 -30.65
C LYS A 485 -15.52 10.45 -31.70
N VAL A 486 -16.43 9.46 -31.72
CA VAL A 486 -17.59 9.39 -32.63
C VAL A 486 -18.86 9.08 -31.85
N GLU A 487 -20.04 9.34 -32.43
CA GLU A 487 -21.30 8.93 -31.80
C GLU A 487 -21.30 7.42 -31.53
N GLY A 488 -21.42 7.04 -30.25
CA GLY A 488 -21.39 5.64 -29.81
C GLY A 488 -20.02 5.10 -29.35
N GLY A 489 -18.94 5.90 -29.33
CA GLY A 489 -17.67 5.49 -28.70
C GLY A 489 -16.40 6.11 -29.29
N SER A 490 -15.34 5.30 -29.38
CA SER A 490 -14.04 5.68 -29.94
C SER A 490 -13.77 4.88 -31.21
N ARG A 491 -13.35 5.56 -32.27
CA ARG A 491 -12.95 4.96 -33.55
C ARG A 491 -11.44 5.06 -33.69
N LYS A 492 -10.79 3.93 -33.93
CA LYS A 492 -9.34 3.83 -34.17
C LYS A 492 -9.08 3.70 -35.66
N LEU A 493 -8.14 4.49 -36.18
CA LEU A 493 -7.74 4.48 -37.58
C LEU A 493 -6.22 4.46 -37.69
N THR A 494 -5.71 3.68 -38.63
CA THR A 494 -4.30 3.73 -39.02
C THR A 494 -4.24 4.21 -40.46
N PRO A 495 -4.25 5.55 -40.69
CA PRO A 495 -4.26 6.05 -42.05
C PRO A 495 -2.97 5.63 -42.79
N PRO A 496 -3.05 5.35 -44.10
CA PRO A 496 -1.87 4.99 -44.88
C PRO A 496 -0.86 6.14 -44.83
N SER A 497 0.33 5.86 -44.30
CA SER A 497 1.38 6.87 -44.15
C SER A 497 2.50 6.67 -45.16
N ARG A 498 2.93 7.76 -45.80
CA ARG A 498 4.14 7.77 -46.64
C ARG A 498 5.42 7.85 -45.83
N ILE A 499 5.35 8.44 -44.65
CA ILE A 499 6.47 8.65 -43.74
C ILE A 499 6.06 8.17 -42.35
N MET A 500 6.97 7.49 -41.67
CA MET A 500 6.75 7.01 -40.31
C MET A 500 8.01 7.15 -39.48
N PHE A 501 7.86 7.69 -38.27
CA PHE A 501 8.95 7.87 -37.30
C PHE A 501 8.64 7.12 -36.02
N ASN A 502 9.62 6.92 -35.15
CA ASN A 502 9.42 6.37 -33.80
C ASN A 502 9.54 7.46 -32.72
N ASP A 503 9.56 8.73 -33.12
CA ASP A 503 9.72 9.90 -32.27
C ASP A 503 8.69 10.96 -32.70
N ASP A 504 7.95 11.50 -31.73
CA ASP A 504 6.88 12.47 -31.94
C ASP A 504 7.41 13.88 -32.31
N GLY A 505 8.64 14.21 -31.90
CA GLY A 505 9.34 15.42 -32.33
C GLY A 505 9.65 15.41 -33.83
N LEU A 506 10.15 14.28 -34.35
CA LEU A 506 10.39 14.12 -35.79
C LEU A 506 9.09 14.17 -36.62
N VAL A 507 7.98 13.64 -36.10
CA VAL A 507 6.67 13.81 -36.74
C VAL A 507 6.28 15.28 -36.79
N LEU A 508 6.41 16.01 -35.68
CA LEU A 508 6.13 17.44 -35.62
C LEU A 508 6.97 18.24 -36.62
N GLU A 509 8.27 17.96 -36.71
CA GLU A 509 9.16 18.61 -37.68
C GLU A 509 8.71 18.35 -39.12
N ALA A 510 8.35 17.10 -39.45
CA ALA A 510 7.87 16.76 -40.78
C ALA A 510 6.53 17.45 -41.11
N VAL A 511 5.64 17.61 -40.13
CA VAL A 511 4.40 18.38 -40.27
C VAL A 511 4.70 19.85 -40.53
N LEU A 512 5.59 20.48 -39.75
CA LEU A 512 6.00 21.87 -39.93
C LEU A 512 6.62 22.12 -41.31
N GLN A 513 7.35 21.14 -41.86
CA GLN A 513 7.93 21.17 -43.21
C GLN A 513 6.93 20.86 -44.34
N GLY A 514 5.63 20.80 -44.02
CA GLY A 514 4.55 20.59 -44.99
C GLY A 514 4.59 19.24 -45.70
N LYS A 515 5.15 18.20 -45.05
CA LYS A 515 5.23 16.84 -45.62
C LYS A 515 3.96 16.03 -45.46
N GLY A 516 3.02 16.50 -44.63
CA GLY A 516 1.77 15.79 -44.39
C GLY A 516 1.04 16.28 -43.15
N ILE A 517 0.05 15.49 -42.73
CA ILE A 517 -0.75 15.67 -41.52
C ILE A 517 -0.42 14.59 -40.50
N ALA A 518 -0.53 14.92 -39.21
CA ALA A 518 -0.35 13.97 -38.12
C ALA A 518 -1.30 14.26 -36.95
N GLN A 519 -1.69 13.22 -36.21
CA GLN A 519 -2.33 13.38 -34.90
C GLN A 519 -1.25 13.57 -33.84
N LEU A 520 -1.20 14.75 -33.20
CA LEU A 520 -0.17 15.15 -32.24
C LEU A 520 -0.79 15.57 -30.90
N GLY A 521 -0.04 15.37 -29.81
CA GLY A 521 -0.45 15.77 -28.47
C GLY A 521 -0.33 17.27 -28.23
N GLY A 522 -1.27 17.85 -27.47
CA GLY A 522 -1.37 19.28 -27.14
C GLY A 522 -0.07 19.87 -26.60
N TYR A 523 0.67 19.11 -25.78
CA TYR A 523 1.96 19.52 -25.22
C TYR A 523 3.06 19.81 -26.26
N LEU A 524 2.90 19.36 -27.51
CA LEU A 524 3.80 19.67 -28.62
C LEU A 524 3.34 20.87 -29.45
N ILE A 525 2.02 21.06 -29.56
CA ILE A 525 1.41 21.85 -30.64
C ILE A 525 0.77 23.13 -30.14
N CYS A 526 0.37 23.26 -28.88
CA CYS A 526 -0.45 24.39 -28.45
C CYS A 526 0.25 25.75 -28.65
N ASP A 527 1.55 25.87 -28.34
CA ASP A 527 2.30 27.10 -28.60
C ASP A 527 2.44 27.38 -30.11
N LEU A 528 2.67 26.35 -30.91
CA LEU A 528 2.79 26.48 -32.37
C LEU A 528 1.47 26.85 -33.05
N LEU A 529 0.33 26.40 -32.50
CA LEU A 529 -1.00 26.81 -32.92
C LEU A 529 -1.26 28.27 -32.55
N ARG A 530 -0.92 28.70 -31.32
CA ARG A 530 -1.04 30.10 -30.89
C ARG A 530 -0.16 31.04 -31.73
N GLU A 531 1.01 30.57 -32.15
CA GLU A 531 1.93 31.30 -33.04
C GLU A 531 1.51 31.26 -34.52
N GLY A 532 0.46 30.52 -34.89
CA GLY A 532 0.00 30.37 -36.28
C GLY A 532 0.93 29.56 -37.19
N LYS A 533 1.92 28.85 -36.63
CA LYS A 533 2.84 27.96 -37.37
C LYS A 533 2.21 26.62 -37.74
N LEU A 534 1.15 26.24 -37.03
CA LEU A 534 0.33 25.07 -37.31
C LEU A 534 -1.13 25.48 -37.44
N VAL A 535 -1.89 24.67 -38.15
CA VAL A 535 -3.35 24.69 -38.16
C VAL A 535 -3.87 23.31 -37.74
N HIS A 536 -5.02 23.26 -37.08
CA HIS A 536 -5.68 22.01 -36.71
C HIS A 536 -7.00 21.82 -37.45
N SER A 537 -7.49 20.58 -37.48
CA SER A 537 -8.83 20.25 -37.98
C SER A 537 -9.52 19.24 -37.07
N MET A 538 -10.84 19.13 -37.23
CA MET A 538 -11.69 18.14 -36.56
C MET A 538 -11.61 18.16 -35.02
N PRO A 539 -11.56 19.32 -34.33
CA PRO A 539 -11.48 19.35 -32.87
C PRO A 539 -12.65 18.63 -32.18
N GLN A 540 -13.82 18.57 -32.81
CA GLN A 540 -15.00 17.85 -32.32
C GLN A 540 -14.81 16.32 -32.25
N TYR A 541 -13.86 15.77 -33.01
CA TYR A 541 -13.52 14.36 -33.01
C TYR A 541 -12.33 14.04 -32.11
N ALA A 542 -11.78 15.03 -31.38
CA ALA A 542 -10.65 14.80 -30.47
C ALA A 542 -11.06 13.88 -29.30
N PRO A 543 -10.21 12.89 -28.92
CA PRO A 543 -10.44 12.08 -27.72
C PRO A 543 -10.48 12.94 -26.44
N ASP A 544 -11.41 12.63 -25.54
CA ASP A 544 -11.60 13.31 -24.25
C ASP A 544 -11.37 12.41 -23.02
N ASP A 545 -11.03 11.15 -23.24
CA ASP A 545 -10.84 10.14 -22.20
C ASP A 545 -9.37 9.85 -21.85
N GLN A 546 -8.44 10.61 -22.43
CA GLN A 546 -6.99 10.48 -22.19
C GLN A 546 -6.47 11.51 -21.19
N GLY A 547 -5.39 11.18 -20.49
CA GLY A 547 -4.77 12.07 -19.51
C GLY A 547 -3.24 11.96 -19.46
N HIS A 548 -2.62 13.00 -18.93
CA HIS A 548 -1.25 12.96 -18.42
C HIS A 548 -1.30 12.69 -16.92
N TYR A 549 -0.59 11.67 -16.46
CA TYR A 549 -0.64 11.17 -15.09
C TYR A 549 0.75 11.18 -14.47
N ILE A 550 0.81 11.54 -13.19
CA ILE A 550 1.98 11.30 -12.35
C ILE A 550 1.71 10.07 -11.49
N CYS A 551 2.64 9.11 -11.53
CA CYS A 551 2.47 7.79 -10.95
C CYS A 551 3.60 7.47 -9.95
N TYR A 552 3.27 6.78 -8.86
CA TYR A 552 4.21 6.33 -7.82
C TYR A 552 3.64 5.14 -7.02
N LEU A 553 4.48 4.36 -6.33
CA LEU A 553 4.12 3.05 -5.77
C LEU A 553 3.08 3.07 -4.63
N SER A 554 3.14 4.02 -3.70
CA SER A 554 2.24 4.03 -2.54
C SER A 554 2.01 5.44 -2.02
N ARG A 555 0.85 5.69 -1.38
CA ARG A 555 0.58 6.93 -0.65
C ARG A 555 1.08 6.89 0.79
N GLN A 556 1.30 5.70 1.35
CA GLN A 556 1.72 5.52 2.73
C GLN A 556 3.24 5.62 2.84
N HIS A 557 3.72 6.34 3.87
CA HIS A 557 5.14 6.51 4.18
C HIS A 557 5.98 7.10 3.03
N LEU A 558 5.39 7.98 2.20
CA LEU A 558 6.07 8.58 1.06
C LEU A 558 7.18 9.55 1.53
N PRO A 559 8.46 9.35 1.12
CA PRO A 559 9.56 10.24 1.45
C PRO A 559 9.29 11.71 1.05
N SER A 560 9.77 12.67 1.84
CA SER A 560 9.57 14.11 1.61
C SER A 560 9.94 14.52 0.18
N ARG A 561 11.05 14.00 -0.35
CA ARG A 561 11.55 14.31 -1.70
C ARG A 561 10.55 13.99 -2.82
N ILE A 562 9.82 12.87 -2.70
CA ILE A 562 8.83 12.46 -3.71
C ILE A 562 7.59 13.35 -3.60
N ARG A 563 7.15 13.64 -2.36
CA ARG A 563 5.98 14.47 -2.09
C ARG A 563 6.12 15.87 -2.68
N VAL A 564 7.21 16.56 -2.35
CA VAL A 564 7.46 17.93 -2.84
C VAL A 564 7.62 17.97 -4.37
N PHE A 565 8.22 16.94 -4.96
CA PHE A 565 8.33 16.81 -6.41
C PHE A 565 6.97 16.66 -7.09
N VAL A 566 6.15 15.72 -6.59
CA VAL A 566 4.81 15.49 -7.13
C VAL A 566 3.97 16.77 -7.06
N ASP A 567 4.02 17.48 -5.94
CA ASP A 567 3.24 18.71 -5.75
C ASP A 567 3.74 19.85 -6.65
N HIS A 568 5.05 20.08 -6.71
CA HIS A 568 5.63 21.11 -7.57
C HIS A 568 5.32 20.85 -9.05
N MET A 569 5.58 19.63 -9.54
CA MET A 569 5.34 19.28 -10.94
C MET A 569 3.84 19.32 -11.28
N THR A 570 2.98 18.86 -10.37
CA THR A 570 1.52 18.96 -10.59
C THR A 570 1.08 20.42 -10.76
N ALA A 571 1.56 21.32 -9.90
CA ALA A 571 1.20 22.73 -9.96
C ALA A 571 1.75 23.41 -11.22
N ALA A 572 3.02 23.19 -11.53
CA ALA A 572 3.70 23.79 -12.67
C ALA A 572 3.11 23.31 -14.02
N ILE A 573 2.84 22.01 -14.18
CA ILE A 573 2.25 21.47 -15.42
C ILE A 573 0.83 22.02 -15.63
N ARG A 574 0.03 22.16 -14.57
CA ARG A 574 -1.31 22.73 -14.67
C ARG A 574 -1.30 24.20 -15.09
N ALA A 575 -0.21 24.92 -14.85
CA ALA A 575 -0.06 26.31 -15.25
C ALA A 575 0.33 26.50 -16.72
N LEU A 576 0.82 25.47 -17.41
CA LEU A 576 1.31 25.55 -18.81
C LEU A 576 0.20 25.63 -19.86
N ASP A 577 -1.08 25.58 -19.46
CA ASP A 577 -2.25 25.61 -20.36
C ASP A 577 -2.07 24.76 -21.63
N LEU A 578 -2.09 23.44 -21.47
CA LEU A 578 -1.83 22.47 -22.56
C LEU A 578 -3.10 22.11 -23.36
N GLN A 579 -4.12 22.99 -23.36
CA GLN A 579 -5.38 22.80 -24.08
C GLN A 579 -5.55 23.91 -25.13
N CYS A 580 -5.69 23.54 -26.40
CA CYS A 580 -5.74 24.49 -27.51
C CYS A 580 -6.87 24.25 -28.51
N ALA A 581 -7.70 23.20 -28.35
CA ALA A 581 -8.79 22.91 -29.29
C ALA A 581 -9.88 24.00 -29.40
N GLU A 582 -10.07 24.82 -28.36
CA GLU A 582 -11.05 25.92 -28.37
C GLU A 582 -10.46 27.25 -28.87
N ALA A 583 -9.13 27.33 -29.02
CA ALA A 583 -8.43 28.61 -29.20
C ALA A 583 -8.40 29.12 -30.65
N PHE A 584 -8.65 28.30 -31.67
CA PHE A 584 -8.62 28.73 -33.08
C PHE A 584 -9.56 27.89 -33.97
N SER A 585 -10.82 28.31 -34.09
CA SER A 585 -11.62 27.94 -35.25
C SER A 585 -11.41 29.00 -36.33
N PRO A 586 -10.78 28.71 -37.49
CA PRO A 586 -10.80 29.66 -38.58
C PRO A 586 -12.24 29.80 -39.05
N THR A 587 -12.86 30.95 -38.77
CA THR A 587 -14.17 31.29 -39.32
C THR A 587 -14.05 31.42 -40.85
N PRO A 588 -15.11 31.11 -41.62
CA PRO A 588 -15.09 31.18 -43.08
C PRO A 588 -14.67 32.54 -43.67
N ASP A 589 -14.70 33.62 -42.86
CA ASP A 589 -14.30 34.98 -43.24
C ASP A 589 -12.79 35.18 -43.42
N ASP A 590 -11.93 34.38 -42.77
CA ASP A 590 -10.47 34.54 -42.92
C ASP A 590 -9.95 34.08 -44.29
N ARG A 591 -10.80 33.47 -45.13
CA ARG A 591 -10.48 33.13 -46.53
C ARG A 591 -10.49 34.33 -47.46
N GLN A 592 -11.02 35.49 -47.05
CA GLN A 592 -11.07 36.70 -47.90
C GLN A 592 -9.87 37.64 -47.74
N VAL A 593 -9.05 37.52 -46.70
CA VAL A 593 -7.89 38.43 -46.51
C VAL A 593 -6.65 37.98 -47.30
N ALA A 594 -6.65 36.74 -47.84
CA ALA A 594 -5.54 36.19 -48.63
C ALA A 594 -5.54 36.60 -50.12
N SER A 595 -6.32 37.61 -50.53
CA SER A 595 -6.36 38.12 -51.92
C SER A 595 -5.84 39.55 -52.09
N ALA A 596 -4.82 39.95 -51.33
CA ALA A 596 -4.06 41.18 -51.63
C ALA A 596 -2.84 40.84 -52.50
N PRO A 597 -2.60 41.50 -53.65
CA PRO A 597 -1.46 41.21 -54.50
C PRO A 597 -0.15 41.64 -53.81
N LEU A 598 0.82 40.71 -53.78
CA LEU A 598 2.20 40.99 -53.39
C LEU A 598 2.79 42.11 -54.25
N VAL A 599 3.11 43.25 -53.64
CA VAL A 599 3.91 44.31 -54.24
C VAL A 599 5.35 43.81 -54.39
N PRO A 600 5.98 43.89 -55.57
CA PRO A 600 7.36 43.45 -55.73
C PRO A 600 8.31 44.46 -55.10
N LEU A 601 9.13 43.99 -54.15
CA LEU A 601 10.28 44.74 -53.63
C LEU A 601 11.29 44.94 -54.77
N ARG A 602 11.37 46.18 -55.28
CA ARG A 602 12.50 46.66 -56.09
C ARG A 602 13.75 46.68 -55.21
N GLY A 603 14.84 46.14 -55.73
CA GLY A 603 16.14 46.19 -55.08
C GLY A 603 16.74 47.60 -55.02
N GLN A 604 17.56 47.78 -53.99
CA GLN A 604 18.90 48.36 -54.03
C GLN A 604 19.66 47.90 -52.79
#